data_AF-A0A7C5EK25-F1
#
_entry.id   AF-A0A7C5EK25-F1
#
_cell.length_a   1.000
_cell.length_b   1.000
_cell.length_c   1.000
_cell.angle_alpha   90.00
_cell.angle_beta   90.00
_cell.angle_gamma   90.00
#
_symmetry.space_group_name_H-M   'P 1'
#
loop_
_entity.id
_entity.type
_entity.pdbx_description
1 polymer ?
#
loop_
_entity_poly.entity_id
_entity_poly.type
_entity_poly.pdbx_seq_one_letter_code
_entity_poly.pdbx_strand_id
1 'polypeptide(L)'
;MNSAIRQAILEKARIPEGRLNELEQRAASESQPVEKLLVMEGVLTRAELGQILSSTYLLPQTVITRAVVGSLAQVMSLECARKWKALPIVFDRERSLITFAVPAPEHAEKVQKIFAFMMEPYDLAFVVAPEFEIAQALSPQPDGAKSGGPSTAAAGPVQAATAPSQERQKLAIPTGRRFPIGQGEAARGRPSETELDRALFSAASVIVSLATGRNAKEFSRYRTRARHCQLLAARAMLPPRSTSAVTLAAWLSVLRDSPDLIRQLVLPYDVEGIIIPRKDKPPSPERLILSLVEFYQTLEDDSPSLARDVAHVRRHIQTRWPDYSKNSELVETFLQVLMDEQYVAKLGRPAGEILVVDSAAIVGSPFEGGLRRAGYVVHCVSSPDMAVDAVVHNPPDLILINASSQSSGDLVNLCRTIKQNPASSSIPCIAIVKPRADSEAADFLRAGADDAIMMPVDNDLLCLKIEKHAVASARADTETGGVTGSLSDLSFSDLFQVLSASCRSVEISFRRGSEEGRIYMQQGNVVHAVVGDITGEQAFFRLMQWRDGQFSLKECSEFPEQTISASTMSLLMEGARLADEGSEPQQGQTQEA
;
A
#
# COMPACT_ATOMS: atom_id res chain seq x y z
N MET A 1 15.50 -9.28 34.68
CA MET A 1 14.63 -8.08 34.66
C MET A 1 15.40 -6.92 34.04
N ASN A 2 14.78 -6.05 33.26
CA ASN A 2 15.43 -4.85 32.69
C ASN A 2 15.81 -3.88 33.84
N SER A 3 17.01 -3.28 33.80
CA SER A 3 17.49 -2.37 34.85
C SER A 3 16.56 -1.17 35.07
N ALA A 4 15.94 -0.65 34.02
CA ALA A 4 14.98 0.45 34.10
C ALA A 4 13.67 0.04 34.79
N ILE A 5 13.18 -1.18 34.54
CA ILE A 5 12.01 -1.73 35.24
C ILE A 5 12.34 -1.98 36.71
N ARG A 6 13.53 -2.56 36.99
CA ARG A 6 13.99 -2.82 38.36
C ARG A 6 14.01 -1.53 39.18
N GLN A 7 14.58 -0.46 38.63
CA GLN A 7 14.64 0.83 39.30
C GLN A 7 13.25 1.47 39.46
N ALA A 8 12.40 1.41 38.44
CA ALA A 8 11.03 1.92 38.54
C ALA A 8 10.18 1.17 39.58
N ILE A 9 10.39 -0.14 39.75
CA ILE A 9 9.73 -0.95 40.78
C ILE A 9 10.23 -0.55 42.18
N LEU A 10 11.54 -0.37 42.37
CA LEU A 10 12.10 0.07 43.65
C LEU A 10 11.60 1.48 44.04
N GLU A 11 11.53 2.40 43.09
CA GLU A 11 11.13 3.80 43.33
C GLU A 11 9.61 3.97 43.48
N LYS A 12 8.81 3.35 42.61
CA LYS A 12 7.34 3.57 42.55
C LYS A 12 6.55 2.60 43.43
N ALA A 13 7.02 1.36 43.61
CA ALA A 13 6.34 0.36 44.42
C ALA A 13 6.83 0.31 45.88
N ARG A 14 7.88 1.07 46.23
CA ARG A 14 8.48 1.13 47.58
C ARG A 14 8.84 -0.25 48.15
N ILE A 15 9.31 -1.17 47.31
CA ILE A 15 9.70 -2.51 47.74
C ILE A 15 11.15 -2.47 48.26
N PRO A 16 11.46 -3.03 49.44
CA PRO A 16 12.82 -3.15 49.93
C PRO A 16 13.70 -3.95 48.97
N GLU A 17 14.90 -3.48 48.68
CA GLU A 17 15.78 -4.07 47.67
C GLU A 17 16.12 -5.55 47.96
N GLY A 18 16.26 -5.92 49.24
CA GLY A 18 16.44 -7.31 49.66
C GLY A 18 15.29 -8.24 49.25
N ARG A 19 14.04 -7.77 49.34
CA ARG A 19 12.85 -8.55 48.98
C ARG A 19 12.69 -8.71 47.46
N LEU A 20 13.12 -7.70 46.69
CA LEU A 20 13.15 -7.81 45.23
C LEU A 20 14.21 -8.81 44.77
N ASN A 21 15.40 -8.79 45.39
CA ASN A 21 16.47 -9.75 45.07
C ASN A 21 16.08 -11.20 45.37
N GLU A 22 15.37 -11.45 46.47
CA GLU A 22 14.82 -12.78 46.79
C GLU A 22 13.83 -13.28 45.72
N LEU A 23 12.93 -12.39 45.26
CA LEU A 23 11.97 -12.71 44.20
C LEU A 23 12.67 -12.92 42.85
N GLU A 24 13.74 -12.17 42.54
CA GLU A 24 14.54 -12.37 41.33
C GLU A 24 15.27 -13.72 41.33
N GLN A 25 15.86 -14.12 42.45
CA GLN A 25 16.51 -15.42 42.58
C GLN A 25 15.51 -16.58 42.46
N ARG A 26 14.34 -16.44 43.09
CA ARG A 26 13.29 -17.44 43.02
C ARG A 26 12.69 -17.55 41.61
N ALA A 27 12.42 -16.43 40.95
CA ALA A 27 12.00 -16.38 39.55
C ALA A 27 12.97 -17.11 38.61
N ALA A 28 14.28 -16.92 38.82
CA ALA A 28 15.32 -17.62 38.07
C ALA A 28 15.29 -19.14 38.33
N SER A 29 15.08 -19.57 39.57
CA SER A 29 14.98 -21.00 39.93
C SER A 29 13.71 -21.67 39.38
N GLU A 30 12.58 -20.96 39.34
CA GLU A 30 11.29 -21.46 38.87
C GLU A 30 11.08 -21.27 37.36
N SER A 31 12.04 -20.64 36.65
CA SER A 31 11.93 -20.25 35.24
C SER A 31 10.66 -19.45 34.92
N GLN A 32 10.26 -18.55 35.83
CA GLN A 32 9.10 -17.66 35.66
C GLN A 32 9.54 -16.19 35.60
N PRO A 33 8.81 -15.32 34.90
CA PRO A 33 9.06 -13.88 34.96
C PRO A 33 8.84 -13.35 36.38
N VAL A 34 9.77 -12.52 36.85
CA VAL A 34 9.76 -11.91 38.20
C VAL A 34 8.48 -11.10 38.41
N GLU A 35 8.01 -10.45 37.35
CA GLU A 35 6.81 -9.65 37.27
C GLU A 35 5.55 -10.46 37.63
N LYS A 36 5.54 -11.76 37.28
CA LYS A 36 4.44 -12.67 37.64
C LYS A 36 4.45 -13.01 39.12
N LEU A 37 5.63 -13.26 39.71
CA LEU A 37 5.76 -13.53 41.15
C LEU A 37 5.40 -12.30 41.99
N LEU A 38 5.79 -11.11 41.55
CA LEU A 38 5.41 -9.84 42.19
C LEU A 38 3.89 -9.67 42.27
N VAL A 39 3.17 -10.08 41.21
CA VAL A 39 1.70 -10.03 41.18
C VAL A 39 1.05 -11.16 41.99
N MET A 40 1.60 -12.37 41.94
CA MET A 40 1.05 -13.53 42.66
C MET A 40 1.19 -13.42 44.17
N GLU A 41 2.31 -12.87 44.65
CA GLU A 41 2.59 -12.67 46.08
C GLU A 41 1.91 -11.38 46.62
N GLY A 42 1.14 -10.68 45.78
CA GLY A 42 0.41 -9.47 46.14
C GLY A 42 1.29 -8.24 46.41
N VAL A 43 2.55 -8.28 45.97
CA VAL A 43 3.50 -7.16 46.12
C VAL A 43 3.16 -6.02 45.16
N LEU A 44 2.66 -6.36 43.98
CA LEU A 44 2.12 -5.42 42.98
C LEU A 44 0.77 -5.92 42.48
N THR A 45 -0.17 -5.00 42.27
CA THR A 45 -1.37 -5.30 41.49
C THR A 45 -1.05 -5.29 39.99
N ARG A 46 -1.90 -5.95 39.19
CA ARG A 46 -1.78 -5.95 37.72
C ARG A 46 -1.81 -4.53 37.14
N ALA A 47 -2.64 -3.67 37.72
CA ALA A 47 -2.79 -2.27 37.32
C ALA A 47 -1.53 -1.44 37.65
N GLU A 48 -0.94 -1.63 38.83
CA GLU A 48 0.30 -0.94 39.21
C GLU A 48 1.48 -1.37 38.35
N LEU A 49 1.59 -2.68 38.05
CA LEU A 49 2.61 -3.18 37.13
C LEU A 49 2.44 -2.60 35.72
N GLY A 50 1.20 -2.54 35.22
CA GLY A 50 0.89 -1.90 33.93
C GLY A 50 1.25 -0.40 33.90
N GLN A 51 0.97 0.33 34.99
CA GLN A 51 1.34 1.75 35.10
C GLN A 51 2.85 1.95 35.13
N ILE A 52 3.58 1.09 35.86
CA ILE A 52 5.04 1.13 35.89
C ILE A 52 5.57 0.91 34.46
N LEU A 53 5.13 -0.13 33.76
CA LEU A 53 5.54 -0.41 32.38
C LEU A 53 5.20 0.74 31.43
N SER A 54 3.99 1.29 31.52
CA SER A 54 3.52 2.40 30.68
C SER A 54 4.37 3.65 30.88
N SER A 55 4.68 3.99 32.13
CA SER A 55 5.50 5.16 32.46
C SER A 55 6.98 4.99 32.10
N THR A 56 7.50 3.76 32.14
CA THR A 56 8.90 3.46 31.79
C THR A 56 9.10 3.41 30.27
N TYR A 57 8.11 2.93 29.52
CA TYR A 57 8.20 2.73 28.08
C TYR A 57 7.47 3.78 27.23
N LEU A 58 6.77 4.73 27.85
CA LEU A 58 5.97 5.76 27.17
C LEU A 58 4.92 5.18 26.21
N LEU A 59 4.40 3.99 26.52
CA LEU A 59 3.33 3.32 25.77
C LEU A 59 2.05 3.24 26.61
N PRO A 60 0.85 3.42 26.02
CA PRO A 60 -0.41 3.25 26.74
C PRO A 60 -0.56 1.81 27.25
N GLN A 61 -1.08 1.62 28.47
CA GLN A 61 -1.33 0.28 29.02
C GLN A 61 -2.70 -0.27 28.59
N THR A 62 -2.81 -1.60 28.56
CA THR A 62 -4.09 -2.31 28.36
C THR A 62 -4.23 -3.48 29.32
N VAL A 63 -5.46 -3.98 29.49
CA VAL A 63 -5.73 -5.24 30.19
C VAL A 63 -6.20 -6.27 29.16
N ILE A 64 -5.45 -7.36 29.01
CA ILE A 64 -5.77 -8.38 28.02
C ILE A 64 -6.86 -9.30 28.57
N THR A 65 -8.03 -9.33 27.92
CA THR A 65 -9.08 -10.30 28.22
C THR A 65 -9.11 -11.42 27.18
N ARG A 66 -9.38 -12.65 27.60
CA ARG A 66 -9.38 -13.83 26.70
C ARG A 66 -10.43 -13.77 25.59
N ALA A 67 -11.51 -12.99 25.75
CA ALA A 67 -12.53 -12.80 24.73
C ALA A 67 -12.00 -12.09 23.47
N VAL A 68 -10.97 -11.25 23.62
CA VAL A 68 -10.36 -10.46 22.54
C VAL A 68 -9.48 -11.31 21.60
N VAL A 69 -8.92 -12.42 22.10
CA VAL A 69 -7.96 -13.26 21.37
C VAL A 69 -8.63 -14.13 20.31
N GLY A 70 -9.87 -14.57 20.55
CA GLY A 70 -10.58 -15.50 19.66
C GLY A 70 -10.98 -14.90 18.31
N SER A 71 -11.22 -13.58 18.26
CA SER A 71 -11.67 -12.87 17.06
C SER A 71 -10.52 -12.42 16.14
N LEU A 72 -9.28 -12.38 16.63
CA LEU A 72 -8.13 -11.79 15.94
C LEU A 72 -7.09 -12.81 15.42
N ALA A 73 -7.37 -14.11 15.55
CA ALA A 73 -6.56 -15.18 14.96
C ALA A 73 -6.49 -15.12 13.42
N GLN A 74 -7.38 -14.36 12.79
CA GLN A 74 -7.38 -14.07 11.35
C GLN A 74 -6.31 -13.04 10.94
N VAL A 75 -5.86 -12.18 11.87
CA VAL A 75 -4.86 -11.13 11.64
C VAL A 75 -3.44 -11.66 11.86
N MET A 76 -3.26 -12.54 12.85
CA MET A 76 -1.98 -13.17 13.16
C MET A 76 -2.22 -14.55 13.76
N SER A 77 -1.48 -15.56 13.30
CA SER A 77 -1.57 -16.91 13.88
C SER A 77 -1.12 -16.91 15.34
N LEU A 78 -1.70 -17.80 16.16
CA LEU A 78 -1.34 -17.95 17.57
C LEU A 78 0.14 -18.35 17.75
N GLU A 79 0.72 -19.05 16.77
CA GLU A 79 2.14 -19.40 16.78
C GLU A 79 3.04 -18.18 16.54
N CYS A 80 2.69 -17.31 15.60
CA CYS A 80 3.38 -16.05 15.37
C CYS A 80 3.29 -15.13 16.58
N ALA A 81 2.10 -15.00 17.17
CA ALA A 81 1.89 -14.19 18.36
C ALA A 81 2.73 -14.67 19.56
N ARG A 82 2.86 -15.99 19.75
CA ARG A 82 3.75 -16.58 20.78
C ARG A 82 5.22 -16.33 20.47
N LYS A 83 5.64 -16.60 19.23
CA LYS A 83 7.05 -16.45 18.82
C LYS A 83 7.54 -15.01 18.94
N TRP A 84 6.66 -14.04 18.66
CA TRP A 84 7.00 -12.62 18.66
C TRP A 84 6.63 -11.90 19.95
N LYS A 85 6.01 -12.62 20.90
CA LYS A 85 5.47 -12.06 22.16
C LYS A 85 4.64 -10.79 21.91
N ALA A 86 3.83 -10.82 20.86
CA ALA A 86 2.99 -9.70 20.45
C ALA A 86 1.60 -10.21 20.13
N LEU A 87 0.59 -9.66 20.80
CA LEU A 87 -0.78 -10.14 20.69
C LEU A 87 -1.64 -9.06 20.02
N PRO A 88 -2.29 -9.33 18.88
CA PRO A 88 -3.28 -8.41 18.35
C PRO A 88 -4.47 -8.35 19.30
N ILE A 89 -4.88 -7.13 19.68
CA ILE A 89 -5.97 -6.90 20.64
C ILE A 89 -7.12 -6.07 20.07
N VAL A 90 -6.87 -5.27 19.04
CA VAL A 90 -7.91 -4.51 18.34
C VAL A 90 -7.57 -4.55 16.87
N PHE A 91 -8.58 -4.82 16.06
CA PHE A 91 -8.50 -4.61 14.63
C PHE A 91 -9.64 -3.69 14.21
N ASP A 92 -9.29 -2.46 13.90
CA ASP A 92 -10.19 -1.46 13.35
C ASP A 92 -10.11 -1.54 11.82
N ARG A 93 -11.13 -2.16 11.21
CA ARG A 93 -11.20 -2.35 9.76
C ARG A 93 -11.45 -1.04 9.01
N GLU A 94 -12.12 -0.07 9.63
CA GLU A 94 -12.45 1.21 8.99
C GLU A 94 -11.22 2.12 8.94
N ARG A 95 -10.37 2.06 9.97
CA ARG A 95 -9.13 2.85 10.04
C ARG A 95 -7.88 2.09 9.59
N SER A 96 -8.04 0.85 9.12
CA SER A 96 -6.93 -0.06 8.84
C SER A 96 -5.90 -0.10 9.98
N LEU A 97 -6.33 -0.06 11.25
CA LEU A 97 -5.45 0.03 12.42
C LEU A 97 -5.46 -1.29 13.19
N ILE A 98 -4.29 -1.89 13.38
CA ILE A 98 -4.10 -3.03 14.28
C ILE A 98 -3.39 -2.55 15.54
N THR A 99 -4.02 -2.77 16.69
CA THR A 99 -3.37 -2.53 17.98
C THR A 99 -2.78 -3.82 18.53
N PHE A 100 -1.49 -3.80 18.83
CA PHE A 100 -0.76 -4.91 19.43
C PHE A 100 -0.45 -4.65 20.91
N ALA A 101 -0.71 -5.66 21.74
CA ALA A 101 -0.18 -5.71 23.10
C ALA A 101 1.21 -6.38 23.09
N VAL A 102 2.20 -5.65 23.61
CA VAL A 102 3.61 -6.08 23.65
C VAL A 102 4.19 -5.92 25.06
N PRO A 103 5.19 -6.73 25.45
CA PRO A 103 5.82 -6.62 26.77
C PRO A 103 6.85 -5.50 26.87
N ALA A 104 7.44 -5.09 25.74
CA ALA A 104 8.43 -4.02 25.67
C ALA A 104 8.52 -3.42 24.25
N PRO A 105 9.04 -2.18 24.08
CA PRO A 105 9.16 -1.50 22.77
C PRO A 105 9.94 -2.29 21.71
N GLU A 106 10.97 -3.04 22.11
CA GLU A 106 11.75 -3.90 21.21
C GLU A 106 10.90 -4.98 20.49
N HIS A 107 9.75 -5.35 21.07
CA HIS A 107 8.80 -6.27 20.45
C HIS A 107 7.88 -5.53 19.47
N ALA A 108 7.54 -4.27 19.75
CA ALA A 108 6.83 -3.40 18.81
C ALA A 108 7.66 -3.16 17.54
N GLU A 109 8.96 -2.84 17.68
CA GLU A 109 9.86 -2.67 16.53
C GLU A 109 9.97 -3.93 15.67
N LYS A 110 10.00 -5.11 16.29
CA LYS A 110 10.01 -6.40 15.57
C LYS A 110 8.71 -6.59 14.77
N VAL A 111 7.57 -6.28 15.36
CA VAL A 111 6.25 -6.37 14.69
C VAL A 111 6.15 -5.35 13.56
N GLN A 112 6.56 -4.10 13.78
CA GLN A 112 6.60 -3.05 12.75
C GLN A 112 7.44 -3.47 11.55
N LYS A 113 8.66 -3.98 11.78
CA LYS A 113 9.53 -4.46 10.70
C LYS A 113 8.89 -5.59 9.91
N ILE A 114 8.15 -6.50 10.54
CA ILE A 114 7.51 -7.63 9.84
C ILE A 114 6.27 -7.18 9.07
N PHE A 115 5.44 -6.34 9.68
CA PHE A 115 4.22 -5.82 9.05
C PHE A 115 4.52 -4.82 7.93
N ALA A 116 5.67 -4.15 7.94
CA ALA A 116 6.17 -3.34 6.83
C ALA A 116 6.36 -4.14 5.52
N PHE A 117 6.43 -5.47 5.59
CA PHE A 117 6.55 -6.36 4.43
C PHE A 117 5.23 -7.06 4.05
N MET A 118 4.14 -6.84 4.79
CA MET A 118 2.83 -7.37 4.44
C MET A 118 2.13 -6.52 3.37
N MET A 119 1.25 -7.13 2.59
CA MET A 119 0.60 -6.50 1.43
C MET A 119 -0.51 -5.50 1.80
N GLU A 120 -1.06 -5.53 3.03
CA GLU A 120 -2.09 -4.60 3.53
C GLU A 120 -1.43 -3.58 4.48
N PRO A 121 -1.68 -2.25 4.36
CA PRO A 121 -0.94 -1.21 5.03
C PRO A 121 -1.66 -0.92 6.34
N TYR A 122 -1.57 -1.86 7.27
CA TYR A 122 -2.19 -1.63 8.56
C TYR A 122 -1.35 -0.63 9.34
N ASP A 123 -1.95 0.47 9.75
CA ASP A 123 -1.37 1.29 10.79
C ASP A 123 -1.24 0.43 12.04
N LEU A 124 -0.12 0.58 12.74
CA LEU A 124 0.20 -0.24 13.90
C LEU A 124 0.24 0.63 15.14
N ALA A 125 -0.72 0.40 16.03
CA ALA A 125 -0.68 0.93 17.38
C ALA A 125 -0.09 -0.11 18.33
N PHE A 126 0.60 0.35 19.37
CA PHE A 126 1.19 -0.51 20.37
C PHE A 126 0.75 -0.07 21.76
N VAL A 127 0.33 -1.05 22.55
CA VAL A 127 0.06 -0.89 23.97
C VAL A 127 0.96 -1.84 24.75
N VAL A 128 1.30 -1.48 25.97
CA VAL A 128 2.11 -2.33 26.84
C VAL A 128 1.23 -3.24 27.69
N ALA A 129 1.62 -4.51 27.81
CA ALA A 129 1.00 -5.48 28.71
C ALA A 129 2.06 -6.45 29.27
N PRO A 130 1.92 -6.94 30.52
CA PRO A 130 2.89 -7.85 31.09
C PRO A 130 3.05 -9.14 30.26
N GLU A 131 4.28 -9.62 30.10
CA GLU A 131 4.58 -10.80 29.27
C GLU A 131 3.78 -12.04 29.70
N PHE A 132 3.58 -12.24 31.00
CA PHE A 132 2.81 -13.37 31.50
C PHE A 132 1.32 -13.30 31.16
N GLU A 133 0.74 -12.10 31.00
CA GLU A 133 -0.65 -11.93 30.58
C GLU A 133 -0.80 -12.27 29.10
N ILE A 134 0.15 -11.82 28.27
CA ILE A 134 0.23 -12.19 26.85
C ILE A 134 0.37 -13.71 26.72
N ALA A 135 1.26 -14.34 27.49
CA ALA A 135 1.46 -15.79 27.48
C ALA A 135 0.21 -16.56 27.95
N GLN A 136 -0.49 -16.07 28.99
CA GLN A 136 -1.73 -16.67 29.49
C GLN A 136 -2.91 -16.52 28.51
N ALA A 137 -2.92 -15.44 27.73
CA ALA A 137 -3.90 -15.22 26.68
C ALA A 137 -3.67 -16.15 25.48
N LEU A 138 -2.40 -16.52 25.23
CA LEU A 138 -1.98 -17.40 24.14
C LEU A 138 -1.98 -18.90 24.50
N SER A 139 -2.22 -19.30 25.75
CA SER A 139 -2.24 -20.71 26.16
C SER A 139 -3.49 -21.45 25.60
N PRO A 140 -3.37 -22.70 25.12
CA PRO A 140 -4.50 -23.47 24.59
C PRO A 140 -5.57 -23.69 25.67
N GLN A 141 -6.86 -23.65 25.28
CA GLN A 141 -7.95 -23.94 26.23
C GLN A 141 -7.92 -25.42 26.63
N PRO A 142 -8.17 -25.75 27.91
CA PRO A 142 -8.54 -27.11 28.27
C PRO A 142 -9.92 -27.42 27.68
N ASP A 143 -10.01 -28.49 26.89
CA ASP A 143 -11.26 -29.00 26.34
C ASP A 143 -12.30 -29.20 27.46
N GLY A 144 -13.32 -28.35 27.51
CA GLY A 144 -14.45 -28.53 28.46
C GLY A 144 -15.13 -27.29 29.03
N ALA A 145 -14.69 -26.06 28.76
CA ALA A 145 -15.38 -24.87 29.23
C ALA A 145 -16.47 -24.42 28.22
N LYS A 146 -17.72 -24.80 28.48
CA LYS A 146 -18.92 -24.36 27.75
C LYS A 146 -18.91 -22.83 27.58
N SER A 147 -19.05 -22.38 26.34
CA SER A 147 -19.33 -21.00 25.96
C SER A 147 -20.66 -20.55 26.58
N GLY A 148 -20.62 -19.62 27.52
CA GLY A 148 -21.73 -18.72 27.77
C GLY A 148 -21.83 -17.74 26.58
N GLY A 149 -22.98 -17.72 25.91
CA GLY A 149 -23.28 -16.76 24.85
C GLY A 149 -23.33 -15.31 25.34
N PRO A 150 -23.38 -14.34 24.42
CA PRO A 150 -23.17 -12.92 24.69
C PRO A 150 -24.39 -12.29 25.36
N SER A 151 -24.18 -11.49 26.40
CA SER A 151 -25.14 -10.45 26.80
C SER A 151 -24.75 -9.16 26.09
N THR A 152 -25.66 -8.67 25.26
CA THR A 152 -25.70 -7.36 24.65
C THR A 152 -25.70 -6.24 25.70
N ALA A 153 -24.80 -5.26 25.55
CA ALA A 153 -25.07 -3.81 25.69
C ALA A 153 -23.79 -2.95 25.50
N ALA A 154 -23.83 -2.13 24.45
CA ALA A 154 -23.17 -0.83 24.24
C ALA A 154 -21.76 -0.56 24.80
N ALA A 155 -20.81 -0.37 23.89
CA ALA A 155 -19.63 0.45 24.14
C ALA A 155 -20.05 1.92 24.30
N GLY A 156 -19.82 2.47 25.48
CA GLY A 156 -19.88 3.89 25.84
C GLY A 156 -18.77 4.21 26.85
N PRO A 157 -18.34 5.48 26.97
CA PRO A 157 -16.95 5.87 27.19
C PRO A 157 -16.41 5.63 28.61
N VAL A 158 -15.08 5.56 28.70
CA VAL A 158 -14.28 5.54 29.93
C VAL A 158 -14.58 6.77 30.80
N GLN A 159 -15.03 6.58 32.04
CA GLN A 159 -14.77 7.51 33.14
C GLN A 159 -14.86 6.86 34.54
N ALA A 160 -13.94 7.33 35.39
CA ALA A 160 -13.67 7.17 36.82
C ALA A 160 -14.50 6.23 37.75
N ALA A 161 -13.74 5.64 38.68
CA ALA A 161 -14.11 4.78 39.80
C ALA A 161 -15.37 5.15 40.61
N THR A 162 -16.18 4.14 40.98
CA THR A 162 -16.48 3.72 42.37
C THR A 162 -17.47 2.54 42.40
N ALA A 163 -17.24 1.56 43.28
CA ALA A 163 -18.18 0.48 43.68
C ALA A 163 -19.03 0.96 44.90
N PRO A 164 -19.94 0.17 45.54
CA PRO A 164 -20.38 -1.22 45.31
C PRO A 164 -21.90 -1.50 45.47
N SER A 165 -22.34 -2.76 45.29
CA SER A 165 -23.19 -3.57 46.22
C SER A 165 -24.35 -4.37 45.58
N GLN A 166 -24.27 -5.71 45.74
CA GLN A 166 -25.32 -6.70 46.14
C GLN A 166 -26.65 -6.77 45.32
N GLU A 167 -27.21 -7.90 44.88
CA GLU A 167 -27.61 -9.14 45.57
C GLU A 167 -28.08 -10.21 44.52
N ARG A 168 -27.53 -11.44 44.49
CA ARG A 168 -28.18 -12.76 44.78
C ARG A 168 -29.61 -12.97 44.24
N GLN A 169 -29.85 -13.86 43.27
CA GLN A 169 -30.37 -15.27 43.38
C GLN A 169 -31.19 -15.53 42.07
N LYS A 170 -31.43 -16.70 41.47
CA LYS A 170 -31.43 -18.13 41.88
C LYS A 170 -31.46 -19.00 40.61
N LEU A 171 -30.87 -20.19 40.72
CA LEU A 171 -30.88 -21.28 39.74
C LEU A 171 -32.29 -21.88 39.52
N ALA A 172 -32.58 -22.32 38.30
CA ALA A 172 -33.44 -23.47 38.02
C ALA A 172 -33.01 -24.18 36.72
N ILE A 173 -32.70 -25.47 36.83
CA ILE A 173 -32.54 -26.44 35.72
C ILE A 173 -33.72 -27.41 35.92
N PRO A 174 -34.54 -27.75 34.91
CA PRO A 174 -34.29 -29.02 34.25
C PRO A 174 -34.74 -29.18 32.77
N THR A 175 -33.90 -29.95 32.07
CA THR A 175 -34.26 -31.03 31.12
C THR A 175 -35.08 -30.71 29.87
N GLY A 176 -34.39 -30.84 28.74
CA GLY A 176 -34.73 -31.78 27.67
C GLY A 176 -36.11 -31.65 27.06
N ARG A 177 -36.20 -30.92 25.94
CA ARG A 177 -37.15 -31.20 24.85
C ARG A 177 -36.66 -30.56 23.55
N ARG A 178 -36.62 -31.39 22.50
CA ARG A 178 -36.44 -31.00 21.09
C ARG A 178 -37.42 -29.89 20.71
N PHE A 179 -36.94 -28.82 20.09
CA PHE A 179 -37.70 -27.80 19.36
C PHE A 179 -36.74 -27.05 18.42
N PRO A 180 -37.22 -26.26 17.45
CA PRO A 180 -37.75 -26.65 16.15
C PRO A 180 -36.84 -26.12 15.03
N ILE A 181 -37.06 -26.54 13.77
CA ILE A 181 -36.46 -25.87 12.61
C ILE A 181 -37.13 -24.50 12.48
N GLY A 182 -36.53 -23.50 13.12
CA GLY A 182 -36.89 -22.08 13.01
C GLY A 182 -35.99 -21.43 11.96
N GLN A 183 -36.61 -20.84 10.95
CA GLN A 183 -35.96 -20.08 9.89
C GLN A 183 -35.14 -18.93 10.50
N GLY A 184 -33.82 -18.93 10.32
CA GLY A 184 -32.96 -17.85 10.82
C GLY A 184 -31.50 -18.17 11.12
N GLU A 185 -30.87 -19.16 10.48
CA GLU A 185 -29.40 -19.33 10.52
C GLU A 185 -28.87 -19.77 9.15
N ALA A 186 -28.54 -18.80 8.30
CA ALA A 186 -27.73 -19.01 7.11
C ALA A 186 -26.74 -17.85 6.99
N ALA A 187 -25.51 -18.02 7.49
CA ALA A 187 -24.26 -17.40 7.02
C ALA A 187 -23.08 -17.66 7.98
N ARG A 188 -22.64 -18.92 8.11
CA ARG A 188 -21.20 -19.20 8.25
C ARG A 188 -20.75 -19.77 6.91
N GLY A 189 -20.53 -18.86 5.96
CA GLY A 189 -20.16 -19.21 4.59
C GLY A 189 -18.75 -19.81 4.53
N ARG A 190 -18.55 -20.77 3.62
CA ARG A 190 -17.20 -21.09 3.15
C ARG A 190 -16.55 -19.80 2.64
N PRO A 191 -15.23 -19.60 2.83
CA PRO A 191 -14.54 -18.44 2.26
C PRO A 191 -14.78 -18.38 0.76
N SER A 192 -14.94 -17.17 0.22
CA SER A 192 -15.04 -17.00 -1.23
C SER A 192 -13.73 -17.47 -1.90
N GLU A 193 -13.79 -17.85 -3.17
CA GLU A 193 -12.61 -18.27 -3.93
C GLU A 193 -11.52 -17.17 -3.92
N THR A 194 -11.93 -15.90 -3.95
CA THR A 194 -11.05 -14.73 -3.82
C THR A 194 -10.39 -14.58 -2.44
N GLU A 195 -11.06 -14.94 -1.34
CA GLU A 195 -10.48 -14.90 0.00
C GLU A 195 -9.45 -16.02 0.21
N LEU A 196 -9.73 -17.19 -0.35
CA LEU A 196 -8.80 -18.33 -0.33
C LEU A 196 -7.51 -17.99 -1.09
N ASP A 197 -7.63 -17.42 -2.29
CA ASP A 197 -6.49 -17.06 -3.12
C ASP A 197 -5.60 -16.01 -2.44
N ARG A 198 -6.21 -15.02 -1.79
CA ARG A 198 -5.48 -14.00 -1.01
C ARG A 198 -4.70 -14.63 0.14
N ALA A 199 -5.30 -15.56 0.88
CA ALA A 199 -4.64 -16.27 1.97
C ALA A 199 -3.47 -17.14 1.45
N LEU A 200 -3.66 -17.80 0.30
CA LEU A 200 -2.62 -18.61 -0.33
C LEU A 200 -1.43 -17.77 -0.83
N PHE A 201 -1.67 -16.61 -1.46
CA PHE A 201 -0.59 -15.71 -1.87
C PHE A 201 0.16 -15.13 -0.68
N SER A 202 -0.54 -14.79 0.41
CA SER A 202 0.08 -14.35 1.66
C SER A 202 0.96 -15.44 2.26
N ALA A 203 0.46 -16.68 2.35
CA ALA A 203 1.26 -17.81 2.83
C ALA A 203 2.48 -18.09 1.95
N ALA A 204 2.30 -18.04 0.62
CA ALA A 204 3.39 -18.24 -0.33
C ALA A 204 4.48 -17.17 -0.22
N SER A 205 4.11 -15.90 -0.02
CA SER A 205 5.09 -14.82 0.18
C SER A 205 5.92 -15.03 1.47
N VAL A 206 5.31 -15.51 2.55
CA VAL A 206 6.04 -15.88 3.78
C VAL A 206 7.01 -17.04 3.51
N ILE A 207 6.57 -18.07 2.79
CA ILE A 207 7.44 -19.20 2.40
C ILE A 207 8.64 -18.70 1.59
N VAL A 208 8.42 -17.83 0.61
CA VAL A 208 9.52 -17.24 -0.18
C VAL A 208 10.45 -16.41 0.69
N SER A 209 9.93 -15.57 1.58
CA SER A 209 10.74 -14.76 2.50
C SER A 209 11.65 -15.62 3.38
N LEU A 210 11.14 -16.77 3.85
CA LEU A 210 11.92 -17.73 4.63
C LEU A 210 12.95 -18.47 3.76
N ALA A 211 12.56 -18.93 2.58
CA ALA A 211 13.42 -19.68 1.66
C ALA A 211 14.58 -18.83 1.11
N THR A 212 14.37 -17.53 0.90
CA THR A 212 15.42 -16.59 0.44
C THR A 212 16.29 -16.07 1.58
N GLY A 213 16.14 -16.56 2.80
CA GLY A 213 16.91 -16.10 3.96
C GLY A 213 16.69 -14.62 4.29
N ARG A 214 15.52 -14.07 3.94
CA ARG A 214 15.17 -12.63 4.03
C ARG A 214 16.04 -11.71 3.17
N ASN A 215 16.62 -12.23 2.10
CA ASN A 215 17.31 -11.40 1.10
C ASN A 215 16.26 -10.62 0.28
N ALA A 216 16.23 -9.28 0.46
CA ALA A 216 15.27 -8.40 -0.18
C ALA A 216 15.34 -8.44 -1.73
N LYS A 217 16.53 -8.62 -2.30
CA LYS A 217 16.73 -8.69 -3.76
C LYS A 217 16.14 -9.98 -4.34
N GLU A 218 16.43 -11.12 -3.72
CA GLU A 218 15.86 -12.42 -4.11
C GLU A 218 14.35 -12.46 -3.89
N PHE A 219 13.85 -11.92 -2.77
CA PHE A 219 12.40 -11.81 -2.54
C PHE A 219 11.71 -10.98 -3.63
N SER A 220 12.28 -9.82 -3.97
CA SER A 220 11.75 -8.96 -5.04
C SER A 220 11.70 -9.68 -6.38
N ARG A 221 12.67 -10.56 -6.67
CA ARG A 221 12.71 -11.36 -7.90
C ARG A 221 11.48 -12.28 -8.05
N TYR A 222 11.11 -13.01 -7.00
CA TYR A 222 9.92 -13.87 -7.00
C TYR A 222 8.61 -13.06 -7.00
N ARG A 223 8.60 -11.90 -6.33
CA ARG A 223 7.46 -10.98 -6.38
C ARG A 223 7.21 -10.47 -7.80
N THR A 224 8.25 -9.99 -8.49
CA THR A 224 8.17 -9.54 -9.89
C THR A 224 7.74 -10.69 -10.81
N ARG A 225 8.27 -11.91 -10.61
CA ARG A 225 7.86 -13.11 -11.36
C ARG A 225 6.36 -13.37 -11.24
N ALA A 226 5.85 -13.40 -10.01
CA ALA A 226 4.44 -13.66 -9.75
C ALA A 226 3.53 -12.59 -10.36
N ARG A 227 3.94 -11.33 -10.30
CA ARG A 227 3.25 -10.20 -10.93
C ARG A 227 3.21 -10.32 -12.45
N HIS A 228 4.35 -10.54 -13.11
CA HIS A 228 4.39 -10.73 -14.56
C HIS A 228 3.55 -11.93 -15.02
N CYS A 229 3.57 -13.04 -14.27
CA CYS A 229 2.73 -14.21 -14.56
C CYS A 229 1.24 -13.89 -14.43
N GLN A 230 0.86 -13.14 -13.40
CA GLN A 230 -0.53 -12.72 -13.18
C GLN A 230 -1.04 -11.82 -14.31
N LEU A 231 -0.27 -10.81 -14.68
CA LEU A 231 -0.60 -9.87 -15.76
C LEU A 231 -0.70 -10.59 -17.11
N LEU A 232 0.29 -11.42 -17.44
CA LEU A 232 0.29 -12.16 -18.68
C LEU A 232 -0.88 -13.16 -18.75
N ALA A 233 -1.18 -13.88 -17.67
CA ALA A 233 -2.30 -14.82 -17.64
C ALA A 233 -3.65 -14.12 -17.77
N ALA A 234 -3.85 -12.99 -17.08
CA ALA A 234 -5.07 -12.20 -17.21
C ALA A 234 -5.25 -11.68 -18.64
N ARG A 235 -4.18 -11.15 -19.25
CA ARG A 235 -4.24 -10.59 -20.61
C ARG A 235 -4.37 -11.66 -21.70
N ALA A 236 -3.80 -12.84 -21.48
CA ALA A 236 -3.99 -14.02 -22.34
C ALA A 236 -5.37 -14.70 -22.13
N MET A 237 -6.28 -14.08 -21.37
CA MET A 237 -7.65 -14.57 -21.14
C MET A 237 -7.71 -15.97 -20.50
N LEU A 238 -6.73 -16.31 -19.64
CA LEU A 238 -6.82 -17.55 -18.88
C LEU A 238 -7.96 -17.46 -17.84
N PRO A 239 -8.64 -18.59 -17.55
CA PRO A 239 -9.63 -18.63 -16.49
C PRO A 239 -9.05 -18.16 -15.13
N PRO A 240 -9.84 -17.50 -14.26
CA PRO A 240 -9.35 -17.00 -12.97
C PRO A 240 -8.58 -18.04 -12.14
N ARG A 241 -9.04 -19.30 -12.15
CA ARG A 241 -8.35 -20.43 -11.51
C ARG A 241 -6.95 -20.69 -12.05
N SER A 242 -6.77 -20.62 -13.36
CA SER A 242 -5.47 -20.82 -14.01
C SER A 242 -4.54 -19.64 -13.74
N THR A 243 -5.08 -18.42 -13.70
CA THR A 243 -4.34 -17.22 -13.28
C THR A 243 -3.84 -17.37 -11.83
N SER A 244 -4.72 -17.76 -10.89
CA SER A 244 -4.31 -18.00 -9.50
C SER A 244 -3.30 -19.14 -9.37
N ALA A 245 -3.46 -20.21 -10.16
CA ALA A 245 -2.53 -21.34 -10.19
C ALA A 245 -1.12 -20.93 -10.64
N VAL A 246 -1.01 -20.16 -11.74
CA VAL A 246 0.31 -19.72 -12.25
C VAL A 246 0.95 -18.66 -11.35
N THR A 247 0.17 -17.76 -10.76
CA THR A 247 0.68 -16.77 -9.78
C THR A 247 1.20 -17.47 -8.53
N LEU A 248 0.49 -18.47 -8.01
CA LEU A 248 0.93 -19.25 -6.86
C LEU A 248 2.18 -20.09 -7.20
N ALA A 249 2.21 -20.69 -8.39
CA ALA A 249 3.37 -21.43 -8.88
C ALA A 249 4.60 -20.54 -9.06
N ALA A 250 4.42 -19.31 -9.52
CA ALA A 250 5.50 -18.34 -9.64
C ALA A 250 6.11 -17.99 -8.27
N TRP A 251 5.30 -17.79 -7.23
CA TRP A 251 5.81 -17.63 -5.86
C TRP A 251 6.54 -18.89 -5.39
N LEU A 252 5.90 -20.05 -5.48
CA LEU A 252 6.44 -21.31 -4.96
C LEU A 252 7.57 -21.90 -5.81
N SER A 253 7.89 -21.30 -6.95
CA SER A 253 9.03 -21.70 -7.79
C SER A 253 10.38 -21.58 -7.09
N VAL A 254 10.47 -20.90 -5.94
CA VAL A 254 11.63 -20.95 -5.03
C VAL A 254 11.91 -22.37 -4.52
N LEU A 255 10.88 -23.21 -4.43
CA LEU A 255 10.97 -24.60 -3.95
C LEU A 255 11.21 -25.59 -5.09
N ARG A 256 11.60 -25.13 -6.29
CA ARG A 256 11.84 -25.97 -7.48
C ARG A 256 12.78 -27.15 -7.19
N ASP A 257 13.81 -26.92 -6.38
CA ASP A 257 14.81 -27.94 -6.01
C ASP A 257 14.38 -28.81 -4.82
N SER A 258 13.18 -28.58 -4.27
CA SER A 258 12.60 -29.31 -3.13
C SER A 258 11.15 -29.72 -3.42
N PRO A 259 10.92 -30.60 -4.42
CA PRO A 259 9.58 -30.99 -4.87
C PRO A 259 8.71 -31.61 -3.77
N ASP A 260 9.33 -32.29 -2.81
CA ASP A 260 8.62 -32.93 -1.69
C ASP A 260 7.92 -31.90 -0.78
N LEU A 261 8.46 -30.69 -0.64
CA LEU A 261 7.82 -29.62 0.13
C LEU A 261 6.58 -29.09 -0.60
N ILE A 262 6.62 -29.00 -1.93
CA ILE A 262 5.46 -28.57 -2.73
C ILE A 262 4.33 -29.60 -2.59
N ARG A 263 4.65 -30.89 -2.62
CA ARG A 263 3.65 -31.97 -2.46
C ARG A 263 3.00 -32.00 -1.07
N GLN A 264 3.69 -31.51 -0.05
CA GLN A 264 3.16 -31.41 1.31
C GLN A 264 2.17 -30.23 1.46
N LEU A 265 2.25 -29.23 0.59
CA LEU A 265 1.28 -28.14 0.56
C LEU A 265 -0.03 -28.68 -0.06
N VAL A 266 -1.08 -28.76 0.74
CA VAL A 266 -2.43 -29.10 0.25
C VAL A 266 -2.99 -27.89 -0.50
N LEU A 267 -2.71 -27.81 -1.80
CA LEU A 267 -3.09 -26.69 -2.66
C LEU A 267 -4.29 -27.06 -3.55
N PRO A 268 -5.18 -26.10 -3.85
CA PRO A 268 -6.33 -26.32 -4.73
C PRO A 268 -5.95 -26.42 -6.22
N TYR A 269 -4.67 -26.24 -6.58
CA TYR A 269 -4.17 -26.22 -7.96
C TYR A 269 -2.99 -27.19 -8.16
N ASP A 270 -2.76 -27.65 -9.40
CA ASP A 270 -1.59 -28.48 -9.79
C ASP A 270 -0.31 -27.63 -9.90
N VAL A 271 0.11 -27.01 -8.79
CA VAL A 271 1.29 -26.14 -8.75
C VAL A 271 2.58 -26.90 -9.06
N GLU A 272 2.68 -28.16 -8.63
CA GLU A 272 3.84 -29.00 -8.93
C GLU A 272 4.03 -29.17 -10.44
N GLY A 273 2.96 -29.49 -11.19
CA GLY A 273 3.02 -29.64 -12.64
C GLY A 273 3.34 -28.35 -13.40
N ILE A 274 3.07 -27.18 -12.80
CA ILE A 274 3.41 -25.87 -13.36
C ILE A 274 4.87 -25.51 -13.07
N ILE A 275 5.40 -25.84 -11.90
CA ILE A 275 6.81 -25.55 -11.57
C ILE A 275 7.73 -26.54 -12.27
N ILE A 276 7.41 -27.83 -12.22
CA ILE A 276 8.27 -28.91 -12.67
C ILE A 276 7.73 -29.49 -13.98
N PRO A 277 8.46 -29.33 -15.10
CA PRO A 277 7.98 -29.80 -16.39
C PRO A 277 7.85 -31.33 -16.43
N ARG A 278 6.65 -31.81 -16.79
CA ARG A 278 6.35 -33.23 -17.00
C ARG A 278 6.82 -33.65 -18.39
N LYS A 279 7.76 -34.61 -18.48
CA LYS A 279 8.35 -35.08 -19.76
C LYS A 279 7.35 -35.80 -20.68
N ASP A 280 6.25 -36.29 -20.11
CA ASP A 280 5.23 -37.12 -20.73
C ASP A 280 4.04 -36.32 -21.31
N LYS A 281 3.95 -35.00 -21.05
CA LYS A 281 2.82 -34.16 -21.45
C LYS A 281 3.30 -32.85 -22.09
N PRO A 282 2.55 -32.29 -23.06
CA PRO A 282 2.81 -30.94 -23.53
C PRO A 282 2.69 -29.94 -22.35
N PRO A 283 3.50 -28.86 -22.35
CA PRO A 283 3.43 -27.85 -21.31
C PRO A 283 2.03 -27.22 -21.28
N SER A 284 1.46 -27.06 -20.09
CA SER A 284 0.20 -26.34 -19.93
C SER A 284 0.38 -24.84 -20.22
N PRO A 285 -0.69 -24.09 -20.52
CA PRO A 285 -0.62 -22.64 -20.70
C PRO A 285 0.03 -21.92 -19.51
N GLU A 286 -0.26 -22.36 -18.28
CA GLU A 286 0.33 -21.83 -17.05
C GLU A 286 1.85 -22.07 -17.00
N ARG A 287 2.32 -23.25 -17.44
CA ARG A 287 3.76 -23.54 -17.50
C ARG A 287 4.46 -22.69 -18.55
N LEU A 288 3.83 -22.47 -19.71
CA LEU A 288 4.39 -21.62 -20.78
C LEU A 288 4.54 -20.17 -20.32
N ILE A 289 3.56 -19.65 -19.59
CA ILE A 289 3.63 -18.32 -18.97
C ILE A 289 4.79 -18.26 -17.97
N LEU A 290 4.87 -19.22 -17.04
CA LEU A 290 5.95 -19.25 -16.06
C LEU A 290 7.32 -19.38 -16.74
N SER A 291 7.46 -20.24 -17.76
CA SER A 291 8.74 -20.44 -18.46
C SER A 291 9.18 -19.22 -19.25
N LEU A 292 8.25 -18.49 -19.88
CA LEU A 292 8.53 -17.26 -20.59
C LEU A 292 9.01 -16.16 -19.63
N VAL A 293 8.33 -16.00 -18.49
CA VAL A 293 8.71 -15.01 -17.47
C VAL A 293 10.06 -15.36 -16.84
N GLU A 294 10.32 -16.64 -16.54
CA GLU A 294 11.62 -17.10 -16.04
C GLU A 294 12.75 -16.83 -17.06
N PHE A 295 12.46 -17.05 -18.34
CA PHE A 295 13.41 -16.76 -19.42
C PHE A 295 13.71 -15.26 -19.53
N TYR A 296 12.69 -14.40 -19.46
CA TYR A 296 12.87 -12.95 -19.42
C TYR A 296 13.66 -12.49 -18.19
N GLN A 297 13.36 -13.03 -17.00
CA GLN A 297 14.10 -12.68 -15.79
C GLN A 297 15.58 -13.07 -15.86
N THR A 298 15.92 -14.12 -16.60
CA THR A 298 17.33 -14.48 -16.85
C THR A 298 18.02 -13.40 -17.68
N LEU A 299 17.35 -12.84 -18.70
CA LEU A 299 17.86 -11.69 -19.46
C LEU A 299 17.95 -10.43 -18.60
N GLU A 300 16.97 -10.19 -17.72
CA GLU A 300 16.98 -9.06 -16.77
C GLU A 300 18.15 -9.15 -15.78
N ASP A 301 18.44 -10.35 -15.27
CA ASP A 301 19.56 -10.63 -14.38
C ASP A 301 20.92 -10.45 -15.09
N ASP A 302 21.04 -10.94 -16.33
CA ASP A 302 22.29 -10.90 -17.11
C ASP A 302 22.60 -9.51 -17.70
N SER A 303 21.57 -8.76 -18.12
CA SER A 303 21.73 -7.49 -18.84
C SER A 303 20.54 -6.54 -18.64
N PRO A 304 20.48 -5.81 -17.51
CA PRO A 304 19.36 -4.94 -17.16
C PRO A 304 19.06 -3.84 -18.20
N SER A 305 20.08 -3.28 -18.86
CA SER A 305 19.92 -2.25 -19.89
C SER A 305 19.23 -2.78 -21.15
N LEU A 306 19.52 -4.03 -21.53
CA LEU A 306 18.91 -4.69 -22.68
C LEU A 306 17.49 -5.17 -22.38
N ALA A 307 17.19 -5.53 -21.14
CA ALA A 307 15.85 -5.91 -20.69
C ALA A 307 14.84 -4.74 -20.71
N ARG A 308 15.32 -3.49 -20.75
CA ARG A 308 14.49 -2.29 -20.93
C ARG A 308 14.12 -2.01 -22.39
N ASP A 309 14.91 -2.50 -23.35
CA ASP A 309 14.63 -2.37 -24.79
C ASP A 309 13.73 -3.51 -25.26
N VAL A 310 12.43 -3.22 -25.41
CA VAL A 310 11.41 -4.19 -25.83
C VAL A 310 11.73 -4.81 -27.20
N ALA A 311 12.35 -4.06 -28.11
CA ALA A 311 12.74 -4.59 -29.43
C ALA A 311 13.93 -5.57 -29.32
N HIS A 312 14.79 -5.39 -28.31
CA HIS A 312 15.83 -6.36 -27.98
C HIS A 312 15.24 -7.60 -27.32
N VAL A 313 14.37 -7.42 -26.31
CA VAL A 313 13.68 -8.52 -25.61
C VAL A 313 12.95 -9.42 -26.61
N ARG A 314 12.23 -8.83 -27.56
CA ARG A 314 11.57 -9.55 -28.68
C ARG A 314 12.54 -10.45 -29.43
N ARG A 315 13.65 -9.90 -29.93
CA ARG A 315 14.67 -10.66 -30.69
C ARG A 315 15.32 -11.75 -29.85
N HIS A 316 15.54 -11.49 -28.56
CA HIS A 316 16.12 -12.46 -27.65
C HIS A 316 15.20 -13.67 -27.45
N ILE A 317 13.91 -13.43 -27.16
CA ILE A 317 12.90 -14.48 -27.01
C ILE A 317 12.74 -15.28 -28.31
N GLN A 318 12.62 -14.58 -29.45
CA GLN A 318 12.48 -15.19 -30.78
C GLN A 318 13.60 -16.18 -31.13
N THR A 319 14.82 -15.90 -30.71
CA THR A 319 16.01 -16.68 -31.10
C THR A 319 16.35 -17.79 -30.11
N ARG A 320 16.00 -17.63 -28.82
CA ARG A 320 16.52 -18.48 -27.75
C ARG A 320 15.44 -19.16 -26.90
N TRP A 321 14.20 -18.70 -26.92
CA TRP A 321 13.13 -19.35 -26.16
C TRP A 321 12.59 -20.58 -26.91
N PRO A 322 12.70 -21.81 -26.35
CA PRO A 322 12.39 -23.04 -27.08
C PRO A 322 10.96 -23.14 -27.63
N ASP A 323 10.00 -22.58 -26.90
CA ASP A 323 8.57 -22.70 -27.21
C ASP A 323 8.04 -21.58 -28.12
N TYR A 324 8.90 -20.70 -28.65
CA TYR A 324 8.50 -19.52 -29.43
C TYR A 324 7.64 -19.86 -30.66
N SER A 325 8.06 -20.86 -31.46
CA SER A 325 7.47 -21.18 -32.76
C SER A 325 5.96 -21.47 -32.74
N LYS A 326 5.43 -21.92 -31.59
CA LYS A 326 4.01 -22.25 -31.41
C LYS A 326 3.25 -21.23 -30.56
N ASN A 327 3.95 -20.24 -29.98
CA ASN A 327 3.41 -19.34 -28.95
C ASN A 327 3.79 -17.87 -29.21
N SER A 328 3.91 -17.45 -30.47
CA SER A 328 4.27 -16.07 -30.81
C SER A 328 3.27 -15.04 -30.28
N GLU A 329 1.98 -15.38 -30.24
CA GLU A 329 0.92 -14.52 -29.70
C GLU A 329 1.07 -14.27 -28.20
N LEU A 330 1.45 -15.32 -27.43
CA LEU A 330 1.75 -15.18 -26.00
C LEU A 330 2.95 -14.25 -25.76
N VAL A 331 3.96 -14.32 -26.63
CA VAL A 331 5.14 -13.44 -26.55
C VAL A 331 4.77 -12.00 -26.86
N GLU A 332 4.01 -11.73 -27.92
CA GLU A 332 3.55 -10.36 -28.21
C GLU A 332 2.69 -9.80 -27.07
N THR A 333 1.81 -10.63 -26.48
CA THR A 333 1.03 -10.28 -25.29
C THR A 333 1.94 -9.90 -24.11
N PHE A 334 3.00 -10.68 -23.87
CA PHE A 334 3.97 -10.39 -22.82
C PHE A 334 4.77 -9.11 -23.07
N LEU A 335 5.20 -8.87 -24.31
CA LEU A 335 5.87 -7.62 -24.68
C LEU A 335 4.97 -6.40 -24.45
N GLN A 336 3.66 -6.54 -24.72
CA GLN A 336 2.68 -5.50 -24.43
C GLN A 336 2.56 -5.26 -22.92
N VAL A 337 2.48 -6.32 -22.10
CA VAL A 337 2.50 -6.20 -20.63
C VAL A 337 3.74 -5.42 -20.15
N LEU A 338 4.92 -5.74 -20.68
CA LEU A 338 6.15 -5.02 -20.31
C LEU A 338 6.11 -3.54 -20.72
N MET A 339 5.56 -3.22 -21.89
CA MET A 339 5.39 -1.83 -22.35
C MET A 339 4.41 -1.07 -21.44
N ASP A 340 3.28 -1.68 -21.12
CA ASP A 340 2.25 -1.07 -20.27
C ASP A 340 2.78 -0.86 -18.85
N GLU A 341 3.54 -1.82 -18.30
CA GLU A 341 4.20 -1.66 -17.00
C GLU A 341 5.26 -0.56 -17.00
N GLN A 342 6.05 -0.43 -18.06
CA GLN A 342 6.99 0.70 -18.21
C GLN A 342 6.25 2.03 -18.33
N TYR A 343 5.11 2.05 -19.02
CA TYR A 343 4.27 3.23 -19.17
C TYR A 343 3.67 3.66 -17.82
N VAL A 344 3.10 2.72 -17.07
CA VAL A 344 2.54 2.98 -15.73
C VAL A 344 3.61 3.24 -14.67
N ALA A 345 4.80 2.64 -14.77
CA ALA A 345 5.90 2.94 -13.84
C ALA A 345 6.39 4.40 -13.96
N LYS A 346 6.22 5.02 -15.12
CA LYS A 346 6.46 6.46 -15.34
C LYS A 346 5.34 7.33 -14.77
N LEU A 347 4.12 6.80 -14.64
CA LEU A 347 2.96 7.46 -14.06
C LEU A 347 2.99 7.36 -12.52
N GLY A 348 3.17 8.48 -11.81
CA GLY A 348 3.01 8.55 -10.34
C GLY A 348 4.30 8.63 -9.52
N ARG A 349 5.24 9.50 -9.89
CA ARG A 349 6.28 10.02 -8.97
C ARG A 349 6.07 11.54 -8.84
N PRO A 350 6.36 12.21 -7.70
CA PRO A 350 6.19 13.68 -7.58
C PRO A 350 6.97 14.41 -8.67
N ALA A 351 6.55 15.55 -9.22
CA ALA A 351 7.23 16.19 -10.37
C ALA A 351 8.54 16.93 -10.09
N GLY A 352 8.98 16.83 -8.84
CA GLY A 352 10.08 17.60 -8.28
C GLY A 352 9.57 18.58 -7.22
N GLU A 353 10.50 19.16 -6.49
CA GLU A 353 10.27 20.23 -5.52
C GLU A 353 10.40 21.61 -6.18
N ILE A 354 9.33 22.40 -6.12
CA ILE A 354 9.32 23.77 -6.64
C ILE A 354 9.26 24.75 -5.47
N LEU A 355 10.21 25.67 -5.43
CA LEU A 355 10.16 26.84 -4.55
C LEU A 355 9.46 28.00 -5.27
N VAL A 356 8.34 28.47 -4.74
CA VAL A 356 7.60 29.63 -5.25
C VAL A 356 7.88 30.84 -4.36
N VAL A 357 8.47 31.88 -4.94
CA VAL A 357 8.72 33.15 -4.28
C VAL A 357 7.61 34.12 -4.66
N ASP A 358 6.69 34.36 -3.74
CA ASP A 358 5.52 35.19 -3.98
C ASP A 358 5.20 36.05 -2.76
N SER A 359 5.35 37.36 -2.91
CA SER A 359 5.07 38.32 -1.83
C SER A 359 3.59 38.33 -1.39
N ALA A 360 2.67 37.77 -2.19
CA ALA A 360 1.27 37.58 -1.84
C ALA A 360 0.99 36.25 -1.09
N ALA A 361 2.02 35.43 -0.82
CA ALA A 361 1.89 34.09 -0.25
C ALA A 361 1.23 34.02 1.15
N ILE A 362 0.97 35.15 1.81
CA ILE A 362 0.20 35.19 3.08
C ILE A 362 -1.24 34.65 2.85
N VAL A 363 -1.77 34.73 1.63
CA VAL A 363 -3.10 34.21 1.25
C VAL A 363 -3.01 32.92 0.40
N GLY A 364 -1.79 32.41 0.16
CA GLY A 364 -1.50 31.32 -0.77
C GLY A 364 -1.22 31.82 -2.19
N SER A 365 -0.21 31.24 -2.85
CA SER A 365 0.16 31.63 -4.21
C SER A 365 -0.86 31.08 -5.24
N PRO A 366 -1.27 31.87 -6.26
CA PRO A 366 -2.21 31.38 -7.29
C PRO A 366 -1.67 30.18 -8.08
N PHE A 367 -0.35 29.96 -8.08
CA PHE A 367 0.30 28.85 -8.79
C PHE A 367 0.34 27.57 -7.95
N GLU A 368 0.21 27.66 -6.62
CA GLU A 368 0.36 26.53 -5.72
C GLU A 368 -0.68 25.42 -6.02
N GLY A 369 -1.96 25.79 -6.15
CA GLY A 369 -3.02 24.83 -6.43
C GLY A 369 -2.92 24.18 -7.81
N GLY A 370 -2.38 24.88 -8.81
CA GLY A 370 -2.12 24.32 -10.14
C GLY A 370 -0.96 23.32 -10.11
N LEU A 371 0.17 23.72 -9.54
CA LEU A 371 1.40 22.93 -9.48
C LEU A 371 1.26 21.70 -8.58
N ARG A 372 0.60 21.81 -7.41
CA ARG A 372 0.30 20.64 -6.56
C ARG A 372 -0.64 19.64 -7.24
N ARG A 373 -1.60 20.13 -8.06
CA ARG A 373 -2.47 19.25 -8.88
C ARG A 373 -1.69 18.57 -10.00
N ALA A 374 -0.68 19.24 -10.55
CA ALA A 374 0.27 18.66 -11.50
C ALA A 374 1.31 17.72 -10.85
N GLY A 375 1.24 17.50 -9.52
CA GLY A 375 2.07 16.52 -8.82
C GLY A 375 3.41 17.03 -8.30
N TYR A 376 3.68 18.34 -8.37
CA TYR A 376 4.87 18.94 -7.75
C TYR A 376 4.69 19.11 -6.23
N VAL A 377 5.79 19.00 -5.48
CA VAL A 377 5.84 19.44 -4.09
C VAL A 377 6.18 20.92 -4.11
N VAL A 378 5.27 21.76 -3.63
CA VAL A 378 5.42 23.21 -3.71
C VAL A 378 5.72 23.79 -2.33
N HIS A 379 6.77 24.60 -2.23
CA HIS A 379 7.11 25.39 -1.06
C HIS A 379 6.93 26.87 -1.40
N CYS A 380 6.07 27.58 -0.68
CA CYS A 380 5.83 28.99 -0.90
C CYS A 380 6.58 29.82 0.14
N VAL A 381 7.32 30.84 -0.31
CA VAL A 381 7.99 31.83 0.56
C VAL A 381 7.58 33.23 0.16
N SER A 382 7.43 34.10 1.16
CA SER A 382 6.90 35.46 0.97
C SER A 382 7.97 36.54 0.87
N SER A 383 9.24 36.23 1.12
CA SER A 383 10.34 37.21 1.03
C SER A 383 11.56 36.66 0.28
N PRO A 384 12.34 37.53 -0.37
CA PRO A 384 13.60 37.14 -1.00
C PRO A 384 14.60 36.48 -0.05
N ASP A 385 14.70 36.98 1.19
CA ASP A 385 15.64 36.43 2.18
C ASP A 385 15.29 34.99 2.57
N MET A 386 14.00 34.69 2.77
CA MET A 386 13.53 33.32 3.01
C MET A 386 13.80 32.39 1.82
N ALA A 387 13.78 32.92 0.60
CA ALA A 387 14.10 32.13 -0.58
C ALA A 387 15.58 31.73 -0.62
N VAL A 388 16.48 32.65 -0.27
CA VAL A 388 17.92 32.34 -0.16
C VAL A 388 18.16 31.28 0.92
N ASP A 389 17.55 31.45 2.10
CA ASP A 389 17.67 30.47 3.19
C ASP A 389 17.11 29.10 2.79
N ALA A 390 15.95 29.06 2.12
CA ALA A 390 15.35 27.82 1.65
C ALA A 390 16.25 27.08 0.66
N VAL A 391 16.81 27.78 -0.32
CA VAL A 391 17.72 27.20 -1.33
C VAL A 391 18.98 26.60 -0.69
N VAL A 392 19.49 27.19 0.39
CA VAL A 392 20.67 26.70 1.10
C VAL A 392 20.37 25.44 1.93
N HIS A 393 19.22 25.40 2.60
CA HIS A 393 18.89 24.30 3.52
C HIS A 393 18.20 23.11 2.83
N ASN A 394 17.39 23.37 1.80
CA ASN A 394 16.72 22.35 1.01
C ASN A 394 16.67 22.80 -0.46
N PRO A 395 17.66 22.42 -1.29
CA PRO A 395 17.77 22.92 -2.67
C PRO A 395 16.61 22.39 -3.53
N PRO A 396 15.77 23.26 -4.10
CA PRO A 396 14.65 22.84 -4.95
C PRO A 396 15.11 22.44 -6.36
N ASP A 397 14.27 21.71 -7.08
CA ASP A 397 14.48 21.34 -8.48
C ASP A 397 14.23 22.53 -9.44
N LEU A 398 13.40 23.49 -9.02
CA LEU A 398 13.12 24.72 -9.77
C LEU A 398 12.64 25.85 -8.84
N ILE A 399 12.98 27.09 -9.20
CA ILE A 399 12.54 28.30 -8.50
C ILE A 399 11.61 29.11 -9.41
N LEU A 400 10.40 29.37 -8.93
CA LEU A 400 9.40 30.20 -9.60
C LEU A 400 9.28 31.55 -8.88
N ILE A 401 9.64 32.64 -9.55
CA ILE A 401 9.63 33.98 -8.98
C ILE A 401 8.41 34.76 -9.49
N ASN A 402 7.42 35.00 -8.62
CA ASN A 402 6.25 35.78 -8.98
C ASN A 402 6.49 37.29 -8.78
N ALA A 403 6.78 38.01 -9.87
CA ALA A 403 6.92 39.46 -9.90
C ALA A 403 5.62 40.19 -10.29
N SER A 404 4.48 39.50 -10.32
CA SER A 404 3.20 40.10 -10.76
C SER A 404 2.59 41.09 -9.78
N SER A 405 3.04 41.13 -8.52
CA SER A 405 2.41 41.89 -7.44
C SER A 405 3.22 43.09 -6.93
N GLN A 406 4.55 43.11 -7.07
CA GLN A 406 5.43 44.17 -6.53
C GLN A 406 6.45 44.71 -7.55
N SER A 407 7.28 45.68 -7.15
CA SER A 407 8.42 46.14 -7.94
C SER A 407 9.45 45.03 -8.09
N SER A 408 9.84 44.70 -9.32
CA SER A 408 10.70 43.56 -9.65
C SER A 408 12.16 43.71 -9.21
N GLY A 409 12.61 44.89 -8.75
CA GLY A 409 14.03 45.15 -8.42
C GLY A 409 14.63 44.17 -7.40
N ASP A 410 13.96 43.92 -6.28
CA ASP A 410 14.46 43.01 -5.24
C ASP A 410 14.43 41.54 -5.69
N LEU A 411 13.44 41.17 -6.50
CA LEU A 411 13.30 39.84 -7.08
C LEU A 411 14.32 39.56 -8.19
N VAL A 412 14.68 40.59 -8.97
CA VAL A 412 15.78 40.52 -9.95
C VAL A 412 17.12 40.38 -9.23
N ASN A 413 17.32 41.08 -8.11
CA ASN A 413 18.50 40.91 -7.27
C ASN A 413 18.57 39.50 -6.65
N LEU A 414 17.45 38.95 -6.18
CA LEU A 414 17.35 37.57 -5.70
C LEU A 414 17.80 36.56 -6.78
N CYS A 415 17.24 36.67 -7.98
CA CYS A 415 17.61 35.81 -9.11
C CYS A 415 19.11 35.88 -9.38
N ARG A 416 19.68 37.09 -9.37
CA ARG A 416 21.12 37.30 -9.56
C ARG A 416 21.95 36.63 -8.45
N THR A 417 21.54 36.76 -7.19
CA THR A 417 22.23 36.17 -6.04
C THR A 417 22.25 34.64 -6.12
N ILE A 418 21.11 34.01 -6.45
CA ILE A 418 21.01 32.55 -6.60
C ILE A 418 21.91 32.04 -7.74
N LYS A 419 21.89 32.74 -8.89
CA LYS A 419 22.65 32.36 -10.08
C LYS A 419 24.16 32.65 -9.98
N GLN A 420 24.57 33.60 -9.13
CA GLN A 420 25.98 33.89 -8.88
C GLN A 420 26.62 32.95 -7.84
N ASN A 421 25.82 32.27 -7.03
CA ASN A 421 26.33 31.31 -6.05
C ASN A 421 26.62 29.95 -6.72
N PRO A 422 27.87 29.44 -6.69
CA PRO A 422 28.23 28.16 -7.32
C PRO A 422 27.44 26.94 -6.82
N ALA A 423 26.94 26.98 -5.58
CA ALA A 423 26.18 25.88 -5.00
C ALA A 423 24.71 25.81 -5.48
N SER A 424 24.18 26.91 -6.04
CA SER A 424 22.77 27.03 -6.45
C SER A 424 22.58 27.50 -7.90
N SER A 425 23.66 27.81 -8.62
CA SER A 425 23.60 28.36 -9.98
C SER A 425 23.02 27.39 -11.01
N SER A 426 23.09 26.09 -10.73
CA SER A 426 22.51 25.01 -11.54
C SER A 426 21.00 24.86 -11.39
N ILE A 427 20.38 25.49 -10.38
CA ILE A 427 18.94 25.41 -10.14
C ILE A 427 18.22 26.33 -11.14
N PRO A 428 17.29 25.82 -11.96
CA PRO A 428 16.53 26.63 -12.90
C PRO A 428 15.67 27.70 -12.20
N CYS A 429 15.64 28.91 -12.75
CA CYS A 429 14.86 30.05 -12.25
C CYS A 429 13.94 30.57 -13.36
N ILE A 430 12.63 30.56 -13.12
CA ILE A 430 11.62 31.10 -14.03
C ILE A 430 10.94 32.30 -13.37
N ALA A 431 10.89 33.44 -14.06
CA ALA A 431 10.17 34.62 -13.59
C ALA A 431 8.77 34.70 -14.19
N ILE A 432 7.77 35.10 -13.39
CA ILE A 432 6.44 35.46 -13.86
C ILE A 432 6.27 36.98 -13.73
N VAL A 433 5.99 37.66 -14.84
CA VAL A 433 5.91 39.12 -14.92
C VAL A 433 4.52 39.59 -15.37
N LYS A 434 4.23 40.88 -15.15
CA LYS A 434 2.97 41.52 -15.55
C LYS A 434 2.84 41.61 -17.09
N PRO A 435 1.60 41.77 -17.62
CA PRO A 435 1.41 42.03 -19.04
C PRO A 435 2.13 43.33 -19.48
N ARG A 436 2.71 43.34 -20.69
CA ARG A 436 3.43 44.50 -21.28
C ARG A 436 4.67 44.95 -20.49
N ALA A 437 5.26 44.07 -19.70
CA ALA A 437 6.48 44.32 -18.92
C ALA A 437 7.73 43.74 -19.60
N ASP A 438 7.93 44.01 -20.90
CA ASP A 438 9.05 43.46 -21.68
C ASP A 438 10.43 43.83 -21.09
N SER A 439 10.53 45.03 -20.51
CA SER A 439 11.74 45.46 -19.80
C SER A 439 12.03 44.59 -18.57
N GLU A 440 11.01 44.27 -17.78
CA GLU A 440 11.17 43.47 -16.56
C GLU A 440 11.52 42.01 -16.90
N ALA A 441 10.88 41.43 -17.93
CA ALA A 441 11.25 40.13 -18.44
C ALA A 441 12.72 40.10 -18.88
N ALA A 442 13.16 41.13 -19.61
CA ALA A 442 14.55 41.26 -20.04
C ALA A 442 15.52 41.39 -18.84
N ASP A 443 15.11 42.07 -17.77
CA ASP A 443 15.94 42.24 -16.57
C ASP A 443 16.15 40.93 -15.80
N PHE A 444 15.13 40.08 -15.70
CA PHE A 444 15.26 38.73 -15.14
C PHE A 444 16.19 37.85 -15.98
N LEU A 445 16.04 37.87 -17.30
CA LEU A 445 16.92 37.11 -18.20
C LEU A 445 18.38 37.59 -18.10
N ARG A 446 18.61 38.91 -17.99
CA ARG A 446 19.96 39.47 -17.74
C ARG A 446 20.52 39.11 -16.36
N ALA A 447 19.66 38.92 -15.37
CA ALA A 447 20.04 38.45 -14.04
C ALA A 447 20.37 36.96 -13.99
N GLY A 448 20.14 36.23 -15.09
CA GLY A 448 20.47 34.81 -15.22
C GLY A 448 19.27 33.87 -15.10
N ALA A 449 18.04 34.37 -15.09
CA ALA A 449 16.85 33.52 -15.17
C ALA A 449 16.85 32.71 -16.48
N ASP A 450 16.38 31.47 -16.41
CA ASP A 450 16.31 30.55 -17.54
C ASP A 450 15.10 30.84 -18.43
N ASP A 451 14.05 31.45 -17.88
CA ASP A 451 12.86 31.88 -18.61
C ASP A 451 12.12 33.01 -17.91
N ALA A 452 11.29 33.72 -18.67
CA ALA A 452 10.35 34.72 -18.16
C ALA A 452 8.99 34.55 -18.85
N ILE A 453 7.92 34.46 -18.06
CA ILE A 453 6.55 34.23 -18.51
C ILE A 453 5.72 35.47 -18.22
N MET A 454 5.03 35.97 -19.23
CA MET A 454 4.08 37.07 -19.07
C MET A 454 2.71 36.54 -18.64
N MET A 455 2.08 37.24 -17.69
CA MET A 455 0.69 37.02 -17.35
C MET A 455 -0.27 37.47 -18.47
N PRO A 456 -1.45 36.84 -18.62
CA PRO A 456 -1.93 35.67 -17.89
C PRO A 456 -1.20 34.39 -18.32
N VAL A 457 -0.85 33.53 -17.36
CA VAL A 457 -0.25 32.23 -17.63
C VAL A 457 -1.27 31.12 -17.46
N ASP A 458 -1.39 30.27 -18.46
CA ASP A 458 -2.15 29.03 -18.39
C ASP A 458 -1.35 27.98 -17.58
N ASN A 459 -2.02 27.19 -16.74
CA ASN A 459 -1.35 26.18 -15.93
C ASN A 459 -0.63 25.12 -16.79
N ASP A 460 -1.18 24.75 -17.95
CA ASP A 460 -0.59 23.78 -18.87
C ASP A 460 0.69 24.35 -19.48
N LEU A 461 0.68 25.64 -19.88
CA LEU A 461 1.86 26.34 -20.39
C LEU A 461 2.95 26.50 -19.32
N LEU A 462 2.55 26.80 -18.08
CA LEU A 462 3.46 26.90 -16.94
C LEU A 462 4.14 25.55 -16.69
N CYS A 463 3.38 24.46 -16.65
CA CYS A 463 3.91 23.11 -16.46
C CYS A 463 4.86 22.74 -17.59
N LEU A 464 4.51 22.98 -18.87
CA LEU A 464 5.40 22.72 -20.01
C LEU A 464 6.75 23.45 -19.92
N LYS A 465 6.74 24.70 -19.45
CA LYS A 465 7.99 25.47 -19.24
C LYS A 465 8.78 24.93 -18.06
N ILE A 466 8.13 24.58 -16.96
CA ILE A 466 8.77 23.97 -15.79
C ILE A 466 9.42 22.65 -16.19
N GLU A 467 8.70 21.76 -16.88
CA GLU A 467 9.23 20.49 -17.39
C GLU A 467 10.48 20.69 -18.26
N LYS A 468 10.40 21.61 -19.23
CA LYS A 468 11.55 21.91 -20.12
C LYS A 468 12.81 22.27 -19.34
N HIS A 469 12.68 23.06 -18.27
CA HIS A 469 13.81 23.60 -17.52
C HIS A 469 14.26 22.70 -16.36
N ALA A 470 13.34 22.00 -15.69
CA ALA A 470 13.64 20.98 -14.68
C ALA A 470 14.41 19.80 -15.29
N VAL A 471 14.05 19.37 -16.51
CA VAL A 471 14.73 18.29 -17.26
C VAL A 471 16.17 18.66 -17.67
N ALA A 472 16.49 19.96 -17.79
CA ALA A 472 17.83 20.41 -18.15
C ALA A 472 18.84 20.30 -16.98
N SER A 473 18.36 20.38 -15.73
CA SER A 473 19.19 20.20 -14.52
C SER A 473 19.29 18.72 -14.09
N ALA A 474 18.29 17.89 -14.44
CA ALA A 474 18.18 16.47 -14.12
C ALA A 474 19.11 15.51 -14.90
N ARG A 475 20.30 15.96 -15.36
CA ARG A 475 21.36 15.05 -15.85
C ARG A 475 22.22 14.46 -14.72
N ALA A 476 21.92 14.79 -13.47
CA ALA A 476 22.47 14.16 -12.29
C ALA A 476 21.33 13.81 -11.33
N ASP A 477 20.88 12.56 -11.43
CA ASP A 477 19.97 11.86 -10.51
C ASP A 477 18.54 12.39 -10.33
N THR A 478 17.62 11.44 -10.18
CA THR A 478 16.19 11.53 -9.84
C THR A 478 15.17 11.90 -10.94
N GLU A 479 14.61 10.83 -11.51
CA GLU A 479 13.32 10.71 -12.22
C GLU A 479 12.12 11.03 -11.30
N THR A 480 11.35 12.09 -11.59
CA THR A 480 10.13 12.39 -10.81
C THR A 480 9.17 13.33 -11.58
N GLY A 481 7.91 12.88 -11.87
CA GLY A 481 6.74 13.72 -12.21
C GLY A 481 5.46 13.05 -12.73
N GLY A 482 4.30 13.40 -12.14
CA GLY A 482 3.00 12.80 -12.42
C GLY A 482 2.58 13.02 -13.87
N VAL A 483 2.50 11.92 -14.62
CA VAL A 483 2.32 11.94 -16.08
C VAL A 483 0.82 11.92 -16.44
N THR A 484 0.47 12.60 -17.54
CA THR A 484 -0.83 12.48 -18.22
C THR A 484 -0.72 11.44 -19.34
N GLY A 485 -1.71 10.55 -19.46
CA GLY A 485 -1.76 9.53 -20.50
C GLY A 485 -3.04 9.61 -21.34
N SER A 486 -3.03 9.00 -22.52
CA SER A 486 -4.20 8.87 -23.38
C SER A 486 -4.80 7.47 -23.29
N LEU A 487 -6.13 7.36 -23.21
CA LEU A 487 -6.84 6.08 -23.32
C LEU A 487 -6.65 5.39 -24.67
N SER A 488 -6.20 6.13 -25.70
CA SER A 488 -5.80 5.55 -26.99
C SER A 488 -4.43 4.86 -26.93
N ASP A 489 -3.55 5.28 -26.02
CA ASP A 489 -2.20 4.72 -25.88
C ASP A 489 -2.17 3.53 -24.92
N LEU A 490 -2.98 3.59 -23.85
CA LEU A 490 -3.17 2.52 -22.89
C LEU A 490 -4.67 2.36 -22.63
N SER A 491 -5.22 1.18 -22.93
CA SER A 491 -6.66 0.94 -22.77
C SER A 491 -7.07 1.03 -21.29
N PHE A 492 -8.33 1.37 -21.04
CA PHE A 492 -8.88 1.45 -19.69
C PHE A 492 -8.64 0.14 -18.91
N SER A 493 -8.96 -1.01 -19.51
CA SER A 493 -8.75 -2.31 -18.88
C SER A 493 -7.28 -2.56 -18.53
N ASP A 494 -6.37 -2.22 -19.44
CA ASP A 494 -4.93 -2.45 -19.24
C ASP A 494 -4.38 -1.56 -18.12
N LEU A 495 -4.79 -0.30 -18.08
CA LEU A 495 -4.46 0.63 -17.00
C LEU A 495 -4.85 0.03 -15.65
N PHE A 496 -6.10 -0.42 -15.51
CA PHE A 496 -6.59 -1.00 -14.25
C PHE A 496 -5.96 -2.36 -13.92
N GLN A 497 -5.63 -3.19 -14.92
CA GLN A 497 -4.92 -4.45 -14.69
C GLN A 497 -3.50 -4.21 -14.16
N VAL A 498 -2.74 -3.30 -14.77
CA VAL A 498 -1.39 -2.95 -14.34
C VAL A 498 -1.39 -2.30 -12.95
N LEU A 499 -2.32 -1.37 -12.69
CA LEU A 499 -2.45 -0.74 -11.38
C LEU A 499 -2.89 -1.73 -10.28
N SER A 500 -3.75 -2.69 -10.63
CA SER A 500 -4.17 -3.75 -9.72
C SER A 500 -3.00 -4.68 -9.35
N ALA A 501 -2.25 -5.16 -10.36
CA ALA A 501 -1.13 -6.08 -10.15
C ALA A 501 0.07 -5.42 -9.44
N SER A 502 0.22 -4.10 -9.59
CA SER A 502 1.20 -3.32 -8.83
C SER A 502 0.77 -2.96 -7.41
N CYS A 503 -0.48 -3.28 -7.04
CA CYS A 503 -1.09 -2.96 -5.75
C CYS A 503 -0.98 -1.46 -5.39
N ARG A 504 -1.12 -0.58 -6.39
CA ARG A 504 -1.00 0.86 -6.19
C ARG A 504 -2.25 1.47 -5.56
N SER A 505 -2.02 2.52 -4.79
CA SER A 505 -3.02 3.35 -4.15
C SER A 505 -3.05 4.72 -4.83
N VAL A 506 -4.03 4.94 -5.70
CA VAL A 506 -4.02 6.06 -6.66
C VAL A 506 -5.41 6.63 -6.89
N GLU A 507 -5.45 7.94 -7.13
CA GLU A 507 -6.55 8.64 -7.77
C GLU A 507 -6.25 8.74 -9.27
N ILE A 508 -7.21 8.36 -10.09
CA ILE A 508 -7.13 8.44 -11.54
C ILE A 508 -8.23 9.39 -12.00
N SER A 509 -7.84 10.51 -12.59
CA SER A 509 -8.78 11.46 -13.19
C SER A 509 -8.87 11.22 -14.69
N PHE A 510 -10.07 11.23 -15.24
CA PHE A 510 -10.36 11.07 -16.67
C PHE A 510 -11.06 12.33 -17.20
N ARG A 511 -10.71 12.75 -18.40
CA ARG A 511 -11.35 13.87 -19.10
C ARG A 511 -11.57 13.54 -20.58
N ARG A 512 -12.79 13.76 -21.05
CA ARG A 512 -13.18 13.64 -22.46
C ARG A 512 -14.14 14.76 -22.84
N GLY A 513 -13.64 15.74 -23.59
CA GLY A 513 -14.40 16.96 -23.88
C GLY A 513 -14.76 17.71 -22.60
N SER A 514 -16.07 17.86 -22.32
CA SER A 514 -16.59 18.45 -21.07
C SER A 514 -16.95 17.43 -20.00
N GLU A 515 -16.85 16.12 -20.28
CA GLU A 515 -17.09 15.08 -19.29
C GLU A 515 -15.81 14.84 -18.47
N GLU A 516 -15.96 14.79 -17.14
CA GLU A 516 -14.89 14.47 -16.21
C GLU A 516 -15.33 13.32 -15.29
N GLY A 517 -14.39 12.45 -14.95
CA GLY A 517 -14.60 11.35 -14.03
C GLY A 517 -13.38 11.06 -13.18
N ARG A 518 -13.58 10.41 -12.04
CA ARG A 518 -12.52 10.00 -11.12
C ARG A 518 -12.74 8.58 -10.64
N ILE A 519 -11.65 7.84 -10.53
CA ILE A 519 -11.63 6.51 -9.91
C ILE A 519 -10.54 6.49 -8.85
N TYR A 520 -10.88 5.94 -7.70
CA TYR A 520 -9.96 5.73 -6.59
C TYR A 520 -9.67 4.25 -6.47
N MET A 521 -8.37 3.92 -6.49
CA MET A 521 -7.88 2.58 -6.23
C MET A 521 -7.10 2.56 -4.94
N GLN A 522 -7.39 1.60 -4.07
CA GLN A 522 -6.64 1.35 -2.85
C GLN A 522 -6.04 -0.06 -2.93
N GLN A 523 -4.72 -0.13 -2.88
CA GLN A 523 -3.97 -1.39 -2.96
C GLN A 523 -4.33 -2.27 -4.17
N GLY A 524 -4.58 -1.63 -5.32
CA GLY A 524 -4.98 -2.33 -6.53
C GLY A 524 -6.46 -2.71 -6.61
N ASN A 525 -7.29 -2.38 -5.60
CA ASN A 525 -8.74 -2.55 -5.66
C ASN A 525 -9.43 -1.22 -5.94
N VAL A 526 -10.39 -1.21 -6.86
CA VAL A 526 -11.25 -0.04 -7.07
C VAL A 526 -12.20 0.10 -5.89
N VAL A 527 -12.12 1.23 -5.16
CA VAL A 527 -12.93 1.49 -3.96
C VAL A 527 -14.04 2.51 -4.22
N HIS A 528 -13.85 3.40 -5.18
CA HIS A 528 -14.81 4.44 -5.52
C HIS A 528 -14.67 4.87 -6.98
N ALA A 529 -15.78 5.21 -7.62
CA ALA A 529 -15.80 5.81 -8.96
C ALA A 529 -16.90 6.87 -9.05
N VAL A 530 -16.65 7.95 -9.80
CA VAL A 530 -17.60 9.03 -10.05
C VAL A 530 -17.45 9.60 -11.47
N VAL A 531 -18.57 9.88 -12.14
CA VAL A 531 -18.62 10.60 -13.43
C VAL A 531 -19.87 11.48 -13.45
N GLY A 532 -19.69 12.80 -13.51
CA GLY A 532 -20.82 13.72 -13.31
C GLY A 532 -21.57 13.39 -12.02
N ASP A 533 -22.87 13.09 -12.13
CA ASP A 533 -23.75 12.74 -11.00
C ASP A 533 -23.82 11.24 -10.69
N ILE A 534 -23.12 10.39 -11.45
CA ILE A 534 -23.14 8.93 -11.27
C ILE A 534 -21.98 8.55 -10.35
N THR A 535 -22.25 7.69 -9.37
CA THR A 535 -21.26 7.17 -8.40
C THR A 535 -21.30 5.64 -8.32
N GLY A 536 -20.20 5.04 -7.87
CA GLY A 536 -20.09 3.60 -7.65
C GLY A 536 -19.87 2.81 -8.94
N GLU A 537 -20.29 1.54 -8.97
CA GLU A 537 -20.00 0.62 -10.09
C GLU A 537 -20.53 1.14 -11.44
N GLN A 538 -21.68 1.82 -11.44
CA GLN A 538 -22.24 2.42 -12.65
C GLN A 538 -21.33 3.51 -13.25
N ALA A 539 -20.65 4.29 -12.41
CA ALA A 539 -19.68 5.29 -12.86
C ALA A 539 -18.43 4.62 -13.46
N PHE A 540 -17.98 3.52 -12.83
CA PHE A 540 -16.88 2.72 -13.36
C PHE A 540 -17.20 2.16 -14.75
N PHE A 541 -18.37 1.54 -14.92
CA PHE A 541 -18.79 0.99 -16.22
C PHE A 541 -18.94 2.07 -17.29
N ARG A 542 -19.44 3.27 -16.92
CA ARG A 542 -19.53 4.40 -17.85
C ARG A 542 -18.16 4.89 -18.31
N LEU A 543 -17.16 4.96 -17.42
CA LEU A 543 -15.79 5.32 -17.80
C LEU A 543 -15.15 4.25 -18.68
N MET A 544 -15.40 2.97 -18.41
CA MET A 544 -14.87 1.87 -19.19
C MET A 544 -15.30 1.89 -20.67
N GLN A 545 -16.47 2.49 -20.97
CA GLN A 545 -16.95 2.67 -22.35
C GLN A 545 -16.19 3.74 -23.14
N TRP A 546 -15.34 4.56 -22.49
CA TRP A 546 -14.56 5.59 -23.17
C TRP A 546 -13.41 4.95 -23.94
N ARG A 547 -13.42 5.06 -25.27
CA ARG A 547 -12.35 4.59 -26.16
C ARG A 547 -11.24 5.62 -26.38
N ASP A 548 -11.51 6.86 -26.00
CA ASP A 548 -10.64 8.02 -26.12
C ASP A 548 -10.82 8.94 -24.90
N GLY A 549 -9.80 9.73 -24.59
CA GLY A 549 -9.80 10.59 -23.42
C GLY A 549 -8.42 10.70 -22.79
N GLN A 550 -8.20 11.80 -22.08
CA GLN A 550 -6.98 12.01 -21.29
C GLN A 550 -7.22 11.50 -19.88
N PHE A 551 -6.20 10.88 -19.29
CA PHE A 551 -6.20 10.53 -17.89
C PHE A 551 -4.95 11.05 -17.19
N SER A 552 -5.05 11.31 -15.90
CA SER A 552 -3.91 11.62 -15.03
C SER A 552 -3.95 10.74 -13.80
N LEU A 553 -2.77 10.37 -13.32
CA LEU A 553 -2.61 9.48 -12.18
C LEU A 553 -1.88 10.20 -11.06
N LYS A 554 -2.46 10.15 -9.86
CA LYS A 554 -1.88 10.73 -8.66
C LYS A 554 -1.89 9.69 -7.55
N GLU A 555 -0.74 9.49 -6.90
CA GLU A 555 -0.71 8.68 -5.68
C GLU A 555 -1.51 9.37 -4.58
N CYS A 556 -2.34 8.62 -3.88
CA CYS A 556 -3.18 9.14 -2.80
C CYS A 556 -3.15 8.23 -1.58
N SER A 557 -3.18 8.86 -0.41
CA SER A 557 -3.30 8.22 0.91
C SER A 557 -4.66 8.45 1.56
N GLU A 558 -5.45 9.38 1.02
CA GLU A 558 -6.81 9.70 1.45
C GLU A 558 -7.81 9.22 0.40
N PHE A 559 -8.87 8.55 0.84
CA PHE A 559 -9.87 7.92 -0.02
C PHE A 559 -11.28 8.40 0.34
N PRO A 560 -12.16 8.59 -0.66
CA PRO A 560 -13.59 8.82 -0.42
C PRO A 560 -14.26 7.59 0.23
N GLU A 561 -15.53 7.75 0.62
CA GLU A 561 -16.36 6.64 1.09
C GLU A 561 -16.39 5.52 0.04
N GLN A 562 -16.21 4.28 0.49
CA GLN A 562 -16.19 3.12 -0.38
C GLN A 562 -17.59 2.89 -0.98
N THR A 563 -17.72 3.13 -2.28
CA THR A 563 -18.97 2.89 -3.03
C THR A 563 -18.92 1.62 -3.85
N ILE A 564 -17.77 0.96 -3.92
CA ILE A 564 -17.53 -0.26 -4.71
C ILE A 564 -16.87 -1.31 -3.82
N SER A 565 -17.52 -2.47 -3.70
CA SER A 565 -17.01 -3.63 -2.93
C SER A 565 -16.58 -4.80 -3.81
N ALA A 566 -16.96 -4.81 -5.10
CA ALA A 566 -16.54 -5.84 -6.03
C ALA A 566 -15.03 -5.77 -6.31
N SER A 567 -14.44 -6.91 -6.67
CA SER A 567 -13.03 -6.94 -7.08
C SER A 567 -12.82 -6.22 -8.41
N THR A 568 -11.66 -5.60 -8.62
CA THR A 568 -11.35 -4.92 -9.90
C THR A 568 -11.55 -5.84 -11.10
N MET A 569 -11.17 -7.12 -10.99
CA MET A 569 -11.38 -8.08 -12.07
C MET A 569 -12.86 -8.37 -12.33
N SER A 570 -13.68 -8.46 -11.28
CA SER A 570 -15.14 -8.62 -11.43
C SER A 570 -15.76 -7.42 -12.16
N LEU A 571 -15.33 -6.20 -11.82
CA LEU A 571 -15.79 -4.98 -12.47
C LEU A 571 -15.36 -4.93 -13.95
N LEU A 572 -14.13 -5.31 -14.26
CA LEU A 572 -13.65 -5.35 -15.64
C LEU A 572 -14.42 -6.38 -16.49
N MET A 573 -14.68 -7.57 -15.93
CA MET A 573 -15.45 -8.61 -16.63
C MET A 573 -16.90 -8.21 -16.86
N GLU A 574 -17.57 -7.68 -15.83
CA GLU A 574 -18.95 -7.22 -15.95
C GLU A 574 -19.07 -6.00 -16.87
N GLY A 575 -18.12 -5.07 -16.80
CA GLY A 575 -18.06 -3.91 -17.69
C GLY A 575 -17.84 -4.30 -19.16
N ALA A 576 -16.99 -5.30 -19.42
CA ALA A 576 -16.82 -5.85 -20.77
C ALA A 576 -18.10 -6.50 -21.29
N ARG A 577 -18.80 -7.30 -20.45
CA ARG A 577 -20.09 -7.91 -20.80
C ARG A 577 -21.13 -6.84 -21.17
N LEU A 578 -21.25 -5.79 -20.36
CA LEU A 578 -22.19 -4.68 -20.60
C LEU A 578 -21.86 -3.89 -21.87
N ALA A 579 -20.57 -3.71 -22.18
CA ALA A 579 -20.14 -3.04 -23.41
C ALA A 579 -20.50 -3.85 -24.66
N ASP A 580 -20.36 -5.17 -24.61
CA ASP A 580 -20.73 -6.08 -25.71
C ASP A 580 -22.26 -6.13 -25.91
N GLU A 581 -23.05 -6.18 -24.83
CA GLU A 581 -24.52 -6.22 -24.88
C GLU A 581 -25.14 -4.89 -25.38
N GLY A 582 -24.52 -3.75 -25.05
CA GLY A 582 -24.93 -2.45 -25.58
C GLY A 582 -24.59 -2.22 -27.06
N SER A 583 -23.85 -3.14 -27.68
CA SER A 583 -23.35 -3.04 -29.07
C SER A 583 -24.22 -3.77 -30.10
N GLU A 584 -25.39 -4.31 -29.73
CA GLU A 584 -26.28 -4.97 -30.70
C GLU A 584 -26.68 -4.02 -31.84
N PRO A 585 -26.48 -4.40 -33.12
CA PRO A 585 -26.88 -3.57 -34.24
C PRO A 585 -28.41 -3.48 -34.28
N GLN A 586 -28.94 -2.25 -34.20
CA GLN A 586 -30.33 -1.97 -34.58
C GLN A 586 -30.54 -2.37 -36.05
N GLN A 587 -30.98 -3.60 -36.29
CA GLN A 587 -31.44 -4.05 -37.60
C GLN A 587 -32.97 -4.16 -37.58
N GLY A 588 -33.60 -3.27 -38.35
CA GLY A 588 -34.80 -3.62 -39.11
C GLY A 588 -36.16 -3.18 -38.56
N GLN A 589 -36.38 -1.87 -38.37
CA GLN A 589 -37.68 -1.32 -38.74
C GLN A 589 -37.66 -1.04 -40.24
N THR A 590 -37.93 -2.08 -41.05
CA THR A 590 -38.25 -1.89 -42.47
C THR A 590 -39.76 -1.71 -42.57
N GLN A 591 -40.14 -0.51 -43.00
CA GLN A 591 -41.45 -0.18 -43.55
C GLN A 591 -41.80 -1.13 -44.70
N GLU A 592 -43.03 -1.62 -44.73
CA GLU A 592 -43.86 -1.88 -45.93
C GLU A 592 -45.25 -2.27 -45.39
N ALA A 593 -46.22 -1.33 -45.42
CA ALA A 593 -47.16 -1.07 -46.51
C ALA A 593 -48.31 -2.08 -46.56
#